data_AF-A0A164NZ86-F1
#
_entry.id   AF-A0A164NZ86-F1
#
_cell.length_a   1.000
_cell.length_b   1.000
_cell.length_c   1.000
_cell.angle_alpha   90.00
_cell.angle_beta   90.00
_cell.angle_gamma   90.00
#
_symmetry.space_group_name_H-M   'P 1'
#
loop_
_entity.id
_entity.type
_entity.pdbx_description
1 polymer ?
#
loop_
_entity_poly.entity_id
_entity_poly.type
_entity_poly.pdbx_seq_one_letter_code
_entity_poly.pdbx_strand_id
1 'polypeptide(L)'
;LNPPPPSFSRAADPRFPYPAFQPIWLHGLHKKHLEACFSLIPPTSFVNPHPFATHDVGEVDWVRFLEDIQIAGALTGQQRLISNIAPISMHVGATGFLITKAIEGRMKRKKEQPVTELIEIWNDHFFRPRRMYVILFKG
;
A
#
# COMPACT_ATOMS: atom_id res chain seq x y z
N LEU A 1 -10.23 3.50 3.44
CA LEU A 1 -9.64 4.39 4.48
C LEU A 1 -10.68 5.45 4.79
N ASN A 2 -11.13 5.55 6.04
CA ASN A 2 -12.19 6.48 6.43
C ASN A 2 -11.75 7.24 7.70
N PRO A 3 -11.45 8.55 7.63
CA PRO A 3 -11.44 9.37 6.41
C PRO A 3 -10.32 8.97 5.43
N PRO A 4 -10.40 9.39 4.14
CA PRO A 4 -9.30 9.18 3.20
C PRO A 4 -8.04 9.96 3.67
N PRO A 5 -6.82 9.45 3.38
CA PRO A 5 -5.59 10.19 3.65
C PRO A 5 -5.59 11.58 3.01
N PRO A 6 -5.06 12.62 3.67
CA PRO A 6 -4.96 13.96 3.09
C PRO A 6 -4.25 14.00 1.74
N SER A 7 -3.29 13.08 1.52
CA SER A 7 -2.57 12.90 0.25
C SER A 7 -3.50 12.64 -0.93
N PHE A 8 -4.67 12.01 -0.72
CA PHE A 8 -5.61 11.69 -1.81
C PHE A 8 -6.35 12.92 -2.34
N SER A 9 -6.35 14.02 -1.59
CA SER A 9 -6.94 15.30 -2.02
C SER A 9 -5.99 16.12 -2.91
N ARG A 10 -4.71 15.73 -3.02
CA ARG A 10 -3.71 16.40 -3.88
C ARG A 10 -3.63 15.72 -5.24
N ALA A 11 -4.10 16.40 -6.28
CA ALA A 11 -3.80 16.03 -7.66
C ALA A 11 -2.28 16.05 -7.92
N ALA A 12 -1.81 15.20 -8.83
CA ALA A 12 -0.41 15.22 -9.28
C ALA A 12 -0.14 16.55 -10.00
N ASP A 13 0.90 17.27 -9.54
CA ASP A 13 1.23 18.58 -10.09
C ASP A 13 2.00 18.42 -11.43
N PRO A 14 1.47 18.92 -12.56
CA PRO A 14 2.09 18.74 -13.87
C PRO A 14 3.42 19.48 -14.05
N ARG A 15 3.80 20.34 -13.09
CA ARG A 15 5.09 21.06 -13.11
C ARG A 15 6.27 20.19 -12.70
N PHE A 16 6.02 19.04 -12.07
CA PHE A 16 7.07 18.08 -11.76
C PHE A 16 7.46 17.28 -13.02
N PRO A 17 8.75 16.90 -13.16
CA PRO A 17 9.24 16.29 -14.39
C PRO A 17 8.85 14.81 -14.57
N TYR A 18 8.58 14.07 -13.49
CA TYR A 18 8.25 12.63 -13.50
C TYR A 18 9.14 11.77 -14.42
N PRO A 19 10.48 11.80 -14.26
CA PRO A 19 11.40 11.00 -15.06
C PRO A 19 11.29 9.52 -14.68
N ALA A 20 11.66 8.61 -15.58
CA ALA A 20 11.86 7.22 -15.20
C ALA A 20 12.94 7.11 -14.11
N PHE A 21 12.71 6.29 -13.09
CA PHE A 21 13.67 6.04 -12.00
C PHE A 21 13.85 4.54 -11.76
N GLN A 22 15.02 4.17 -11.25
CA GLN A 22 15.32 2.78 -10.90
C GLN A 22 14.49 2.34 -9.69
N PRO A 23 14.11 1.04 -9.59
CA PRO A 23 13.43 0.54 -8.41
C PRO A 23 14.21 0.85 -7.12
N ILE A 24 13.50 1.36 -6.11
CA ILE A 24 14.06 1.69 -4.80
C ILE A 24 13.38 0.82 -3.74
N TRP A 25 14.15 0.34 -2.78
CA TRP A 25 13.69 -0.64 -1.80
C TRP A 25 13.70 -0.05 -0.39
N LEU A 26 12.57 -0.20 0.31
CA LEU A 26 12.53 -0.05 1.77
C LEU A 26 12.57 -1.45 2.37
N HIS A 27 13.71 -1.81 2.97
CA HIS A 27 13.83 -3.10 3.63
C HIS A 27 13.01 -3.13 4.92
N GLY A 28 12.30 -4.23 5.12
CA GLY A 28 11.64 -4.49 6.39
C GLY A 28 12.66 -4.65 7.51
N LEU A 29 12.31 -4.17 8.69
CA LEU A 29 12.96 -4.48 9.96
C LEU A 29 12.90 -5.99 10.22
N HIS A 30 13.76 -6.49 11.11
CA HIS A 30 13.77 -7.90 11.56
C HIS A 30 12.55 -8.25 12.44
N LYS A 31 11.34 -7.92 11.97
CA LYS A 31 10.05 -8.16 12.61
C LYS A 31 9.22 -9.07 11.70
N LYS A 32 8.52 -10.03 12.30
CA LYS A 32 7.73 -11.03 11.55
C LYS A 32 6.37 -10.53 11.06
N HIS A 33 5.97 -9.34 11.49
CA HIS A 33 4.61 -8.84 11.35
C HIS A 33 4.58 -7.41 10.80
N LEU A 34 3.61 -7.14 9.92
CA LEU A 34 3.53 -5.92 9.13
C LEU A 34 3.26 -4.67 9.99
N GLU A 35 2.60 -4.81 11.15
CA GLU A 35 2.35 -3.71 12.09
C GLU A 35 3.61 -3.02 12.64
N ALA A 36 4.77 -3.66 12.52
CA ALA A 36 6.05 -3.11 12.96
C ALA A 36 7.18 -3.38 11.96
N CYS A 37 6.84 -3.72 10.71
CA CYS A 37 7.83 -4.20 9.75
C CYS A 37 8.64 -3.07 9.11
N PHE A 38 8.17 -1.83 9.09
CA PHE A 38 8.84 -0.75 8.35
C PHE A 38 9.19 0.43 9.26
N SER A 39 10.38 1.00 9.08
CA SER A 39 10.71 2.32 9.61
C SER A 39 9.93 3.37 8.83
N LEU A 40 9.39 4.38 9.54
CA LEU A 40 8.64 5.50 8.94
C LEU A 40 9.58 6.52 8.29
N ILE A 41 10.35 6.09 7.30
CA ILE A 41 11.28 6.92 6.53
C ILE A 41 11.20 6.58 5.05
N PRO A 42 11.56 7.51 4.14
CA PRO A 42 11.76 7.20 2.74
C PRO A 42 12.77 6.05 2.55
N PRO A 43 12.63 5.25 1.47
CA PRO A 43 13.66 4.28 1.12
C PRO A 43 14.99 5.00 0.85
N THR A 44 16.11 4.34 1.13
CA THR A 44 17.42 4.94 0.88
C THR A 44 17.64 5.11 -0.63
N SER A 45 18.11 6.29 -1.05
CA SER A 45 18.50 6.55 -2.43
C SER A 45 19.90 7.15 -2.48
N PHE A 46 20.65 6.80 -3.53
CA PHE A 46 21.94 7.40 -3.86
C PHE A 46 21.82 8.61 -4.79
N VAL A 47 20.59 9.01 -5.14
CA VAL A 47 20.30 10.17 -6.01
C VAL A 47 19.92 11.36 -5.14
N ASN A 48 20.53 12.53 -5.41
CA ASN A 48 20.27 13.79 -4.72
C ASN A 48 19.85 14.88 -5.74
N PRO A 49 18.67 15.50 -5.62
CA PRO A 49 17.64 15.26 -4.60
C PRO A 49 17.01 13.87 -4.70
N HIS A 50 16.44 13.39 -3.58
CA HIS A 50 15.76 12.09 -3.53
C HIS A 50 14.72 11.98 -4.67
N PRO A 51 14.57 10.83 -5.37
CA PRO A 51 13.68 10.71 -6.53
C PRO A 51 12.21 11.08 -6.28
N PHE A 52 11.75 11.03 -5.03
CA PHE A 52 10.42 11.51 -4.64
C PHE A 52 10.22 13.00 -4.96
N ALA A 53 11.27 13.82 -4.86
CA ALA A 53 11.22 15.25 -5.15
C ALA A 53 10.89 15.57 -6.61
N THR A 54 11.13 14.65 -7.55
CA THR A 54 10.76 14.82 -8.96
C THR A 54 9.40 14.23 -9.31
N HIS A 55 8.72 13.62 -8.34
CA HIS A 55 7.46 12.89 -8.50
C HIS A 55 6.33 13.44 -7.61
N ASP A 56 6.45 14.67 -7.10
CA ASP A 56 5.43 15.28 -6.22
C ASP A 56 5.07 14.39 -4.99
N VAL A 57 6.06 13.65 -4.47
CA VAL A 57 5.91 12.83 -3.26
C VAL A 57 6.70 13.47 -2.13
N GLY A 58 5.99 13.92 -1.08
CA GLY A 58 6.62 14.43 0.12
C GLY A 58 6.93 13.32 1.13
N GLU A 59 7.80 13.63 2.10
CA GLU A 59 8.07 12.74 3.23
C GLU A 59 6.79 12.43 4.03
N VAL A 60 5.93 13.44 4.23
CA VAL A 60 4.64 13.29 4.93
C VAL A 60 3.73 12.28 4.23
N ASP A 61 3.68 12.31 2.89
CA ASP A 61 2.86 11.39 2.11
C ASP A 61 3.35 9.94 2.26
N TRP A 62 4.68 9.75 2.22
CA TRP A 62 5.30 8.45 2.38
C TRP A 62 5.16 7.89 3.80
N VAL A 63 5.38 8.72 4.82
CA VAL A 63 5.17 8.33 6.23
C VAL A 63 3.73 7.91 6.45
N ARG A 64 2.77 8.70 5.94
CA ARG A 64 1.35 8.37 6.06
C ARG A 64 0.99 7.03 5.41
N PHE A 65 1.54 6.76 4.23
CA PHE A 65 1.37 5.48 3.56
C PHE A 65 1.88 4.30 4.40
N LEU A 66 3.07 4.44 5.02
CA LEU A 66 3.63 3.40 5.89
C LEU A 66 2.83 3.20 7.17
N GLU A 67 2.30 4.27 7.77
CA GLU A 67 1.39 4.18 8.92
C GLU A 67 0.12 3.41 8.55
N ASP A 68 -0.49 3.69 7.40
CA ASP A 68 -1.68 2.96 6.94
C ASP A 68 -1.35 1.46 6.76
N ILE A 69 -0.18 1.11 6.22
CA ILE A 69 0.29 -0.29 6.13
C ILE A 69 0.39 -0.94 7.51
N GLN A 70 0.97 -0.24 8.48
CA GLN A 70 1.11 -0.77 9.84
C GLN A 70 -0.25 -0.97 10.52
N ILE A 71 -1.17 -0.02 10.36
CA ILE A 71 -2.55 -0.13 10.88
C ILE A 71 -3.27 -1.32 10.23
N ALA A 72 -3.21 -1.45 8.91
CA ALA A 72 -3.81 -2.58 8.20
C ALA A 72 -3.18 -3.92 8.63
N GLY A 73 -1.86 -3.94 8.81
CA GLY A 73 -1.11 -5.06 9.37
C GLY A 73 -1.64 -5.47 10.76
N ALA A 74 -1.82 -4.49 11.66
CA ALA A 74 -2.31 -4.72 13.01
C ALA A 74 -3.74 -5.27 13.04
N LEU A 75 -4.63 -4.74 12.19
CA LEU A 75 -6.01 -5.22 12.06
C LEU A 75 -6.06 -6.69 11.61
N THR A 76 -5.18 -7.10 10.68
CA THR A 76 -5.06 -8.52 10.30
C THR A 76 -4.53 -9.41 11.43
N GLY A 77 -3.78 -8.83 12.38
CA GLY A 77 -3.28 -9.47 13.59
C GLY A 77 -4.35 -9.63 14.68
N GLN A 78 -5.15 -8.58 14.91
CA GLN A 78 -6.16 -8.53 15.98
C GLN A 78 -7.49 -9.22 15.62
N GLN A 79 -7.96 -9.14 14.37
CA GLN A 79 -9.14 -9.94 13.93
C GLN A 79 -8.91 -11.45 14.08
N ARG A 80 -7.65 -11.90 14.15
CA ARG A 80 -7.30 -13.30 14.41
C ARG A 80 -7.66 -13.81 15.81
N LEU A 81 -7.84 -12.93 16.80
CA LEU A 81 -8.36 -13.31 18.12
C LEU A 81 -9.89 -13.48 18.11
N ILE A 82 -10.58 -12.86 17.14
CA ILE A 82 -12.05 -12.85 17.06
C ILE A 82 -12.57 -13.78 15.93
N SER A 83 -11.73 -14.21 14.99
CA SER A 83 -12.12 -14.99 13.79
C SER A 83 -12.40 -16.47 14.01
N ASN A 84 -12.83 -16.89 15.21
CA ASN A 84 -13.50 -18.20 15.39
C ASN A 84 -15.01 -18.13 15.09
N ILE A 85 -15.49 -17.04 14.48
CA ILE A 85 -16.89 -16.87 14.11
C ILE A 85 -16.99 -16.65 12.59
N ALA A 86 -17.86 -17.45 11.98
CA ALA A 86 -18.05 -17.78 10.56
C ALA A 86 -18.24 -16.59 9.59
N PRO A 87 -18.16 -16.80 8.25
CA PRO A 87 -18.20 -15.72 7.27
C PRO A 87 -19.62 -15.16 7.11
N ILE A 88 -19.77 -13.85 7.22
CA ILE A 88 -21.03 -13.17 6.90
C ILE A 88 -21.00 -12.83 5.42
N SER A 89 -21.69 -13.66 4.64
CA SER A 89 -22.23 -13.32 3.33
C SER A 89 -23.16 -12.11 3.43
N MET A 90 -22.91 -11.05 2.65
CA MET A 90 -23.96 -10.11 2.26
C MET A 90 -23.70 -9.60 0.84
N HIS A 91 -24.58 -10.05 -0.06
CA HIS A 91 -24.82 -9.47 -1.37
C HIS A 91 -25.52 -8.10 -1.20
N VAL A 92 -25.31 -7.17 -2.13
CA VAL A 92 -26.33 -6.33 -2.80
C VAL A 92 -25.59 -5.35 -3.75
N GLY A 93 -25.93 -5.40 -5.05
CA GLY A 93 -25.49 -4.41 -6.03
C GLY A 93 -25.17 -5.01 -7.41
N ALA A 94 -26.20 -5.27 -8.20
CA ALA A 94 -26.12 -5.86 -9.53
C ALA A 94 -25.55 -4.89 -10.59
N THR A 95 -24.23 -4.69 -10.61
CA THR A 95 -23.41 -4.29 -11.77
C THR A 95 -21.95 -4.23 -11.33
N GLY A 96 -21.28 -5.38 -11.33
CA GLY A 96 -19.87 -5.48 -10.98
C GLY A 96 -19.27 -6.61 -11.79
N PHE A 97 -18.47 -6.24 -12.78
CA PHE A 97 -17.89 -7.09 -13.80
C PHE A 97 -17.17 -8.32 -13.23
N LEU A 98 -17.55 -9.50 -13.74
CA LEU A 98 -16.91 -10.78 -13.47
C LEU A 98 -15.48 -10.80 -14.04
N ILE A 99 -14.47 -10.75 -13.16
CA ILE A 99 -13.16 -11.38 -13.43
C ILE A 99 -12.85 -12.29 -12.26
N THR A 100 -13.59 -13.39 -12.19
CA THR A 100 -13.20 -14.56 -11.41
C THR A 100 -12.73 -15.56 -12.44
N LYS A 101 -11.41 -15.79 -12.55
CA LYS A 101 -10.74 -17.05 -12.94
C LYS A 101 -9.22 -16.79 -13.05
N ALA A 102 -8.45 -17.63 -12.36
CA ALA A 102 -6.98 -17.75 -12.37
C ALA A 102 -6.14 -17.08 -11.25
N ILE A 103 -6.64 -17.03 -10.00
CA ILE A 103 -5.74 -16.95 -8.81
C ILE A 103 -5.93 -18.22 -7.94
N GLU A 104 -6.00 -19.37 -8.60
CA GLU A 104 -5.85 -20.68 -7.95
C GLU A 104 -4.39 -21.09 -8.06
N GLY A 105 -3.55 -20.56 -7.15
CA GLY A 105 -2.12 -20.84 -7.26
C GLY A 105 -1.23 -20.47 -6.08
N ARG A 106 -1.76 -19.96 -4.96
CA ARG A 106 -1.13 -20.00 -3.62
C ARG A 106 -2.01 -19.26 -2.63
N MET A 107 -2.97 -19.96 -2.07
CA MET A 107 -3.64 -19.60 -0.82
C MET A 107 -2.67 -19.69 0.37
N LYS A 108 -1.54 -18.98 0.32
CA LYS A 108 -0.70 -18.72 1.48
C LYS A 108 -0.89 -17.27 1.90
N ARG A 109 -1.71 -17.10 2.95
CA ARG A 109 -1.83 -15.95 3.88
C ARG A 109 -2.92 -14.93 3.58
N LYS A 110 -4.13 -15.23 4.08
CA LYS A 110 -5.25 -14.28 4.34
C LYS A 110 -4.88 -12.96 5.06
N LYS A 111 -3.64 -12.82 5.59
CA LYS A 111 -3.16 -11.61 6.29
C LYS A 111 -2.56 -10.55 5.37
N GLU A 112 -1.99 -10.96 4.24
CA GLU A 112 -1.31 -10.03 3.33
C GLU A 112 -2.32 -9.37 2.37
N GLN A 113 -3.52 -9.95 2.25
CA GLN A 113 -4.55 -9.47 1.35
C GLN A 113 -5.05 -8.05 1.70
N PRO A 114 -5.41 -7.70 2.95
CA PRO A 114 -5.83 -6.33 3.27
C PRO A 114 -4.73 -5.29 3.08
N VAL A 115 -3.47 -5.66 3.35
CA VAL A 115 -2.32 -4.76 3.12
C VAL A 115 -2.04 -4.60 1.63
N THR A 116 -2.19 -5.66 0.83
CA THR A 116 -2.03 -5.59 -0.63
C THR A 116 -3.12 -4.73 -1.25
N GLU A 117 -4.38 -4.92 -0.84
CA GLU A 117 -5.50 -4.08 -1.27
C GLU A 117 -5.30 -2.61 -0.88
N LEU A 118 -4.80 -2.34 0.33
CA LEU A 118 -4.44 -0.98 0.75
C LEU A 118 -3.37 -0.36 -0.15
N ILE A 119 -2.32 -1.12 -0.48
CA ILE A 119 -1.25 -0.65 -1.36
C ILE A 119 -1.79 -0.32 -2.74
N GLU A 120 -2.69 -1.13 -3.29
CA GLU A 120 -3.34 -0.84 -4.57
C GLU A 120 -4.21 0.43 -4.51
N ILE A 121 -4.96 0.64 -3.41
CA ILE A 121 -5.72 1.89 -3.21
C ILE A 121 -4.78 3.10 -3.24
N TRP A 122 -3.65 3.04 -2.54
CA TRP A 122 -2.62 4.09 -2.55
C TRP A 122 -1.98 4.26 -3.93
N ASN A 123 -1.71 3.18 -4.65
CA ASN A 123 -1.20 3.23 -6.01
C ASN A 123 -2.18 3.93 -6.95
N ASP A 124 -3.46 3.57 -6.90
CA ASP A 124 -4.49 4.14 -7.77
C ASP A 124 -4.72 5.63 -7.49
N HIS A 125 -4.77 6.04 -6.22
CA HIS A 125 -5.15 7.40 -5.84
C HIS A 125 -3.97 8.37 -5.75
N PHE A 126 -2.76 7.88 -5.46
CA PHE A 126 -1.62 8.76 -5.15
C PHE A 126 -0.37 8.49 -6.00
N PHE A 127 0.14 7.24 -6.02
CA PHE A 127 1.44 6.97 -6.65
C PHE A 127 1.39 6.87 -8.17
N ARG A 128 0.40 6.20 -8.77
CA ARG A 128 0.31 6.03 -10.23
C ARG A 128 0.11 7.36 -10.97
N PRO A 129 -0.74 8.30 -10.50
CA PRO A 129 -0.79 9.65 -11.06
C PRO A 129 0.57 10.37 -11.05
N ARG A 130 1.43 10.01 -10.10
CA ARG A 130 2.80 10.51 -9.92
C ARG A 130 3.85 9.64 -10.60
N ARG A 131 3.46 8.74 -11.51
CA ARG A 131 4.34 7.79 -12.22
C ARG A 131 5.19 6.89 -11.32
N MET A 132 4.69 6.61 -10.12
CA MET A 132 5.27 5.65 -9.18
C MET A 132 4.34 4.46 -9.00
N TYR A 133 4.90 3.30 -8.66
CA TYR A 133 4.13 2.12 -8.30
C TYR A 133 4.85 1.39 -7.18
N VAL A 134 4.14 1.11 -6.10
CA VAL A 134 4.68 0.48 -4.90
C VAL A 134 4.16 -0.95 -4.80
N ILE A 135 5.04 -1.90 -4.50
CA ILE A 135 4.68 -3.30 -4.27
C ILE A 135 5.25 -3.77 -2.94
N LEU A 136 4.52 -4.69 -2.28
CA LEU A 136 5.03 -5.42 -1.13
C LEU A 136 5.65 -6.73 -1.61
N PHE A 137 6.97 -6.88 -1.45
CA PHE A 137 7.69 -8.10 -1.76
C PHE A 137 8.10 -8.83 -0.47
N LYS A 138 7.93 -10.15 -0.46
CA LYS A 138 8.43 -11.02 0.62
C LYS A 138 9.62 -11.82 0.11
N GLY A 139 10.79 -11.55 0.70
CA GLY A 139 12.01 -12.35 0.52
C GLY A 139 11.95 -13.72 1.21
#